data_AF-A0A2S2PV80-F1
#
_entry.id   AF-A0A2S2PV80-F1
#
_cell.length_a   1.000
_cell.length_b   1.000
_cell.length_c   1.000
_cell.angle_alpha   90.00
_cell.angle_beta   90.00
_cell.angle_gamma   90.00
#
_symmetry.space_group_name_H-M   'P 1'
#
loop_
_entity.id
_entity.type
_entity.pdbx_description
1 polymer ?
#
loop_
_entity_poly.entity_id
_entity_poly.type
_entity_poly.pdbx_seq_one_letter_code
_entity_poly.pdbx_strand_id
1 'polypeptide(L)'
;MNMPNMSIKLYQHVHSNIFKNLNDLAWREMLIAGKDAKSAIEKGEINHLGRPKIAVVADGAWSKRSYKTKYNALSGVICIIGARTKKVIFFGVRNKYCCVCQLAENCGELTQKHVCFKNWNSASTAMEADIIFEGFKQSL
;
A
#
# COMPACT_ATOMS: atom_id res chain seq x y z
N MET A 1 -11.22 -9.54 -34.09
CA MET A 1 -9.99 -9.40 -33.27
C MET A 1 -9.55 -10.78 -32.83
N ASN A 2 -8.40 -11.27 -33.31
CA ASN A 2 -7.80 -12.53 -32.85
C ASN A 2 -6.94 -12.26 -31.61
N MET A 3 -7.59 -12.24 -30.44
CA MET A 3 -6.87 -12.14 -29.17
C MET A 3 -6.55 -13.56 -28.68
N PRO A 4 -5.29 -13.89 -28.40
CA PRO A 4 -4.93 -15.21 -27.88
C PRO A 4 -5.62 -15.45 -26.53
N ASN A 5 -6.17 -16.65 -26.34
CA ASN A 5 -6.84 -17.06 -25.10
C ASN A 5 -5.82 -17.64 -24.11
N MET A 6 -5.93 -17.29 -22.84
CA MET A 6 -5.11 -17.81 -21.75
C MET A 6 -6.01 -18.48 -20.72
N SER A 7 -5.64 -19.69 -20.28
CA SER A 7 -6.35 -20.35 -19.19
C SER A 7 -6.20 -19.56 -17.89
N ILE A 8 -7.24 -19.57 -17.05
CA ILE A 8 -7.22 -18.86 -15.75
C ILE A 8 -6.06 -19.32 -14.86
N LYS A 9 -5.70 -20.62 -14.93
CA LYS A 9 -4.57 -21.19 -14.18
C LYS A 9 -3.25 -20.57 -14.63
N LEU A 10 -3.03 -20.47 -15.94
CA LEU A 10 -1.82 -19.86 -16.50
C LEU A 10 -1.77 -18.37 -16.17
N TYR A 11 -2.90 -17.66 -16.31
CA TYR A 11 -3.00 -16.25 -15.93
C TYR A 11 -2.63 -16.02 -14.48
N GLN A 12 -3.22 -16.77 -13.54
CA GLN A 12 -2.94 -16.64 -12.11
C GLN A 12 -1.47 -16.94 -11.80
N HIS A 13 -0.90 -17.99 -12.41
CA HIS A 13 0.51 -18.33 -12.21
C HIS A 13 1.44 -17.18 -12.65
N VAL A 14 1.25 -16.67 -13.86
CA VAL A 14 2.06 -15.57 -14.41
C VAL A 14 1.85 -14.29 -13.59
N HIS A 15 0.60 -13.94 -13.29
CA HIS A 15 0.26 -12.78 -12.48
C HIS A 15 0.91 -12.85 -11.09
N SER A 16 0.84 -13.99 -10.40
CA SER A 16 1.46 -14.17 -9.09
C SER A 16 2.98 -14.05 -9.12
N ASN A 17 3.65 -14.56 -10.18
CA ASN A 17 5.09 -14.41 -10.33
C ASN A 17 5.50 -12.96 -10.57
N ILE A 18 4.80 -12.26 -11.47
CA ILE A 18 5.02 -10.84 -11.75
C ILE A 18 4.79 -10.01 -10.48
N PHE A 19 3.69 -10.26 -9.77
CA PHE A 19 3.34 -9.55 -8.55
C PHE A 19 4.43 -9.67 -7.47
N LYS A 20 4.95 -10.88 -7.22
CA LYS A 20 6.03 -11.10 -6.25
C LYS A 20 7.28 -10.30 -6.61
N ASN A 21 7.71 -10.37 -7.87
CA ASN A 21 8.89 -9.65 -8.33
C ASN A 21 8.71 -8.13 -8.25
N LEU A 22 7.53 -7.62 -8.62
CA LEU A 22 7.21 -6.20 -8.51
C LEU A 22 7.18 -5.72 -7.06
N ASN A 23 6.60 -6.52 -6.16
CA ASN A 23 6.57 -6.21 -4.74
C ASN A 23 7.98 -6.13 -4.14
N ASP A 24 8.84 -7.10 -4.45
CA ASP A 24 10.22 -7.12 -3.97
C ASP A 24 11.03 -5.94 -4.52
N LEU A 25 10.84 -5.59 -5.79
CA LEU A 25 11.47 -4.43 -6.41
C LEU A 25 10.99 -3.13 -5.75
N ALA A 26 9.67 -2.97 -5.57
CA ALA A 26 9.10 -1.79 -4.93
C ALA A 26 9.64 -1.59 -3.51
N TRP A 27 9.75 -2.67 -2.73
CA TRP A 27 10.33 -2.61 -1.38
C TRP A 27 11.81 -2.17 -1.40
N ARG A 28 12.61 -2.73 -2.32
CA ARG A 28 14.03 -2.33 -2.47
C ARG A 28 14.16 -0.86 -2.87
N GLU A 29 13.38 -0.38 -3.82
CA GLU A 29 13.42 1.02 -4.26
C GLU A 29 13.01 1.98 -3.13
N MET A 30 12.01 1.61 -2.31
CA MET A 30 11.64 2.39 -1.13
C MET A 30 12.75 2.43 -0.08
N LEU A 31 13.43 1.31 0.19
CA LEU A 31 14.58 1.27 1.09
C LEU A 31 15.73 2.18 0.59
N ILE A 32 15.95 2.21 -0.73
CA ILE A 32 16.94 3.10 -1.34
C ILE A 32 16.49 4.57 -1.21
N ALA A 33 15.23 4.86 -1.46
CA ALA A 33 14.65 6.20 -1.30
C ALA A 33 14.74 6.69 0.15
N GLY A 34 14.56 5.80 1.12
CA GLY A 34 14.70 6.08 2.55
C GLY A 34 16.11 6.51 2.98
N LYS A 35 17.14 6.29 2.15
CA LYS A 35 18.50 6.82 2.41
C LYS A 35 18.56 8.35 2.44
N ASP A 36 17.50 9.05 2.03
CA ASP A 36 17.35 10.49 2.26
C ASP A 36 17.52 10.87 3.74
N ALA A 37 17.20 9.95 4.65
CA ALA A 37 17.47 10.04 6.08
C ALA A 37 18.96 10.24 6.41
N LYS A 38 19.86 9.52 5.74
CA LYS A 38 21.30 9.67 5.94
C LYS A 38 21.78 11.04 5.49
N SER A 39 21.28 11.52 4.34
CA SER A 39 21.63 12.84 3.83
C SER A 39 21.14 13.96 4.76
N ALA A 40 19.98 13.81 5.41
CA ALA A 40 19.51 14.75 6.42
C ALA A 40 20.42 14.77 7.66
N ILE A 41 20.88 13.60 8.13
CA ILE A 41 21.82 13.50 9.26
C ILE A 41 23.15 14.19 8.95
N GLU A 42 23.73 13.93 7.76
CA GLU A 42 24.99 14.53 7.31
C GLU A 42 24.92 16.07 7.24
N LYS A 43 23.75 16.62 6.96
CA LYS A 43 23.50 18.07 6.92
C LYS A 43 23.17 18.68 8.29
N GLY A 44 23.11 17.87 9.35
CA GLY A 44 22.67 18.33 10.67
C GLY A 44 21.18 18.64 10.75
N GLU A 45 20.37 18.19 9.78
CA GLU A 45 18.91 18.34 9.74
C GLU A 45 18.27 17.33 10.71
N ILE A 46 18.59 17.40 12.00
CA ILE A 46 18.13 16.46 13.02
C ILE A 46 17.26 17.13 14.09
N ASN A 47 16.43 16.34 14.77
CA ASN A 47 15.67 16.78 15.93
C ASN A 47 16.46 16.62 17.25
N HIS A 48 15.86 17.01 18.37
CA HIS A 48 16.47 16.92 19.70
C HIS A 48 16.78 15.47 20.14
N LEU A 49 16.24 14.45 19.46
CA LEU A 49 16.50 13.03 19.67
C LEU A 49 17.45 12.44 18.62
N GLY A 50 18.07 13.27 17.77
CA GLY A 50 18.97 12.82 16.71
C GLY A 50 18.28 12.21 15.48
N ARG A 51 16.94 12.28 15.37
CA ARG A 51 16.21 11.75 14.22
C ARG A 51 16.24 12.72 13.04
N PRO A 52 16.40 12.23 11.80
CA PRO A 52 16.41 13.06 10.61
C PRO A 52 15.08 13.79 10.40
N LYS A 53 15.15 15.06 10.02
CA LYS A 53 14.02 15.88 9.62
C LYS A 53 13.93 15.89 8.10
N ILE A 54 12.98 15.13 7.56
CA ILE A 54 12.72 15.06 6.13
C ILE A 54 11.35 15.65 5.85
N ALA A 55 11.27 16.62 4.94
CA ALA A 55 10.00 17.08 4.43
C ALA A 55 9.40 16.01 3.50
N VAL A 56 8.15 15.66 3.73
CA VAL A 56 7.43 14.65 2.92
C VAL A 56 6.07 15.17 2.50
N VAL A 57 5.56 14.63 1.39
CA VAL A 57 4.21 14.84 0.89
C VAL A 57 3.50 13.50 0.93
N ALA A 58 2.30 13.45 1.50
CA ALA A 58 1.43 12.28 1.43
C ALA A 58 0.40 12.49 0.32
N ASP A 59 0.15 11.44 -0.48
CA ASP A 59 -0.94 11.42 -1.45
C ASP A 59 -1.64 10.06 -1.44
N GLY A 60 -2.90 10.03 -1.87
CA GLY A 60 -3.78 8.90 -1.67
C GLY A 60 -4.76 8.65 -2.80
N ALA A 61 -5.11 7.39 -3.01
CA ALA A 61 -6.15 6.99 -3.92
C ALA A 61 -7.10 5.99 -3.26
N TRP A 62 -8.38 6.06 -3.64
CA TRP A 62 -9.41 5.14 -3.19
C TRP A 62 -10.02 4.43 -4.38
N SER A 63 -10.43 3.18 -4.19
CA SER A 63 -11.10 2.38 -5.21
C SER A 63 -12.49 2.91 -5.60
N LYS A 64 -12.99 3.90 -4.86
CA LYS A 64 -14.28 4.54 -5.10
C LYS A 64 -14.19 6.04 -4.86
N ARG A 65 -14.60 6.83 -5.85
CA ARG A 65 -14.76 8.28 -5.71
C ARG A 65 -15.94 8.60 -4.77
N SER A 66 -15.71 9.50 -3.81
CA SER A 66 -16.78 10.07 -2.98
C SER A 66 -17.25 11.40 -3.59
N TYR A 67 -18.55 11.58 -3.72
CA TYR A 67 -19.19 12.86 -4.05
C TYR A 67 -19.78 13.48 -2.78
N LYS A 68 -18.92 13.71 -1.78
CA LYS A 68 -19.22 14.28 -0.45
C LYS A 68 -20.21 13.50 0.44
N THR A 69 -20.86 12.47 -0.08
CA THR A 69 -21.94 11.74 0.60
C THR A 69 -21.62 10.28 0.91
N LYS A 70 -20.65 9.66 0.21
CA LYS A 70 -20.38 8.22 0.32
C LYS A 70 -18.89 7.93 0.50
N TYR A 71 -18.48 7.76 1.76
CA TYR A 71 -17.10 7.45 2.17
C TYR A 71 -16.89 5.95 2.44
N ASN A 72 -17.37 5.09 1.53
CA ASN A 72 -17.42 3.64 1.70
C ASN A 72 -16.54 2.88 0.69
N ALA A 73 -15.40 3.44 0.33
CA ALA A 73 -14.41 2.74 -0.49
C ALA A 73 -13.97 1.43 0.19
N LEU A 74 -13.89 0.35 -0.60
CA LEU A 74 -13.48 -0.95 -0.10
C LEU A 74 -11.95 -1.06 0.02
N SER A 75 -11.21 -0.22 -0.69
CA SER A 75 -9.77 -0.14 -0.56
C SER A 75 -9.27 1.29 -0.75
N GLY A 76 -8.18 1.60 -0.06
CA GLY A 76 -7.42 2.83 -0.20
C GLY A 76 -5.93 2.54 -0.16
N VAL A 77 -5.17 3.34 -0.87
CA VAL A 77 -3.71 3.34 -0.88
C VAL A 77 -3.22 4.75 -0.59
N ILE A 78 -2.20 4.88 0.26
CA ILE A 78 -1.51 6.14 0.51
C ILE A 78 -0.02 5.93 0.28
N CYS A 79 0.63 6.94 -0.30
CA CYS A 79 2.05 7.02 -0.54
C CYS A 79 2.65 8.20 0.24
N ILE A 80 3.83 8.01 0.82
CA ILE A 80 4.66 9.07 1.41
C ILE A 80 5.84 9.31 0.49
N ILE A 81 6.01 10.55 0.05
CA ILE A 81 6.96 10.95 -0.98
C ILE A 81 7.93 11.96 -0.37
N GLY A 82 9.23 11.74 -0.52
CA GLY A 82 10.26 12.70 -0.10
C GLY A 82 10.14 14.00 -0.88
N ALA A 83 9.94 15.14 -0.22
CA ALA A 83 9.75 16.42 -0.89
C ALA A 83 11.00 16.87 -1.66
N ARG A 84 12.19 16.46 -1.20
CA ARG A 84 13.48 16.75 -1.85
C ARG A 84 13.79 15.76 -2.98
N THR A 85 13.73 14.46 -2.69
CA THR A 85 14.11 13.40 -3.62
C THR A 85 13.04 13.11 -4.68
N LYS A 86 11.78 13.50 -4.41
CA LYS A 86 10.60 13.16 -5.21
C LYS A 86 10.38 11.64 -5.36
N LYS A 87 10.98 10.84 -4.48
CA LYS A 87 10.85 9.38 -4.47
C LYS A 87 9.82 8.94 -3.44
N VAL A 88 9.12 7.85 -3.74
CA VAL A 88 8.24 7.17 -2.78
C VAL A 88 9.12 6.50 -1.72
N ILE A 89 8.96 6.91 -0.47
CA ILE A 89 9.69 6.36 0.67
C ILE A 89 8.86 5.26 1.35
N PHE A 90 7.54 5.39 1.28
CA PHE A 90 6.61 4.41 1.82
C PHE A 90 5.31 4.43 1.04
N PHE A 91 4.63 3.28 0.94
CA PHE A 91 3.22 3.24 0.63
C PHE A 91 2.56 2.14 1.44
N GLY A 92 1.28 2.31 1.73
CA GLY A 92 0.47 1.30 2.40
C GLY A 92 -0.88 1.16 1.75
N VAL A 93 -1.44 -0.04 1.84
CA VAL A 93 -2.76 -0.37 1.30
C VAL A 93 -3.64 -0.86 2.44
N ARG A 94 -4.87 -0.36 2.48
CA ARG A 94 -5.95 -0.89 3.31
C ARG A 94 -7.04 -1.45 2.42
N ASN A 95 -7.48 -2.66 2.74
CA ASN A 95 -8.49 -3.37 1.97
C ASN A 95 -9.48 -4.08 2.90
N LYS A 96 -10.77 -3.82 2.67
CA LYS A 96 -11.92 -4.37 3.39
C LYS A 96 -12.51 -5.60 2.72
N TYR A 97 -12.13 -5.85 1.47
CA TYR A 97 -12.79 -6.80 0.60
C TYR A 97 -11.85 -7.87 0.08
N CYS A 98 -12.29 -9.12 0.15
CA CYS A 98 -11.69 -10.25 -0.53
C CYS A 98 -12.83 -11.08 -1.14
N CYS A 99 -12.78 -11.33 -2.44
CA CYS A 99 -13.83 -12.08 -3.13
C CYS A 99 -13.96 -13.52 -2.61
N VAL A 100 -12.85 -14.18 -2.31
CA VAL A 100 -12.83 -15.56 -1.78
C VAL A 100 -13.49 -15.62 -0.40
N CYS A 101 -13.16 -14.66 0.49
CA CYS A 101 -13.81 -14.55 1.79
C CYS A 101 -15.31 -14.24 1.66
N GLN A 102 -15.67 -13.30 0.78
CA GLN A 102 -17.07 -12.90 0.60
C GLN A 102 -17.93 -14.04 0.06
N LEU A 103 -17.39 -14.83 -0.87
CA LEU A 103 -18.11 -15.98 -1.43
C LEU A 103 -18.35 -17.05 -0.35
N ALA A 104 -17.33 -17.38 0.44
CA ALA A 104 -17.47 -18.32 1.55
C ALA A 104 -18.51 -17.85 2.57
N GLU A 105 -18.49 -16.57 2.94
CA GLU A 105 -19.48 -15.96 3.83
C GLU A 105 -20.90 -16.05 3.26
N ASN A 106 -21.08 -15.75 1.98
CA ASN A 106 -22.37 -15.82 1.31
C ASN A 106 -22.94 -17.26 1.21
N CYS A 107 -22.06 -18.25 1.11
CA CYS A 107 -22.43 -19.68 1.07
C CYS A 107 -22.56 -20.32 2.47
N GLY A 108 -22.20 -19.61 3.54
CA GLY A 108 -22.15 -20.16 4.89
C GLY A 108 -21.06 -21.21 5.08
N GLU A 109 -20.03 -21.19 4.24
CA GLU A 109 -18.93 -22.16 4.23
C GLU A 109 -17.65 -21.58 4.85
N LEU A 110 -16.76 -22.47 5.30
CA LEU A 110 -15.43 -22.07 5.74
C LEU A 110 -14.60 -21.61 4.56
N THR A 111 -13.94 -20.45 4.70
CA THR A 111 -13.10 -19.90 3.64
C THR A 111 -11.90 -20.82 3.38
N GLN A 112 -11.75 -21.27 2.13
CA GLN A 112 -10.58 -22.04 1.72
C GLN A 112 -9.29 -21.24 1.93
N LYS A 113 -8.19 -21.96 2.20
CA LYS A 113 -6.87 -21.35 2.37
C LYS A 113 -6.46 -20.62 1.09
N HIS A 114 -6.22 -19.31 1.20
CA HIS A 114 -5.80 -18.46 0.09
C HIS A 114 -4.92 -17.31 0.62
N VAL A 115 -4.27 -16.58 -0.29
CA VAL A 115 -3.57 -15.35 0.04
C VAL A 115 -4.61 -14.23 0.17
N CYS A 116 -4.90 -13.82 1.41
CA CYS A 116 -5.89 -12.79 1.69
C CYS A 116 -5.20 -11.43 1.87
N PHE A 117 -5.67 -10.44 1.10
CA PHE A 117 -5.21 -9.05 1.24
C PHE A 117 -6.17 -8.18 2.07
N LYS A 118 -7.22 -8.77 2.65
CA LYS A 118 -8.14 -8.05 3.56
C LYS A 118 -7.40 -7.79 4.87
N ASN A 119 -7.12 -6.52 5.15
CA ASN A 119 -6.35 -6.06 6.30
C ASN A 119 -6.99 -4.85 7.01
N TRP A 120 -8.21 -4.48 6.64
CA TRP A 120 -8.91 -3.33 7.21
C TRP A 120 -10.36 -3.68 7.57
N ASN A 121 -10.75 -3.37 8.80
CA ASN A 121 -12.10 -3.59 9.32
C ASN A 121 -12.80 -2.30 9.79
N SER A 122 -12.11 -1.15 9.74
CA SER A 122 -12.64 0.14 10.22
C SER A 122 -13.27 0.98 9.08
N ALA A 123 -13.63 2.23 9.40
CA ALA A 123 -14.17 3.20 8.46
C ALA A 123 -13.16 3.50 7.33
N SER A 124 -13.65 3.71 6.11
CA SER A 124 -12.76 4.00 4.96
C SER A 124 -12.08 5.37 5.06
N THR A 125 -12.68 6.30 5.80
CA THR A 125 -12.12 7.62 6.11
C THR A 125 -10.88 7.53 7.01
N ALA A 126 -10.75 6.47 7.80
CA ALA A 126 -9.61 6.28 8.70
C ALA A 126 -8.41 5.58 8.02
N MET A 127 -8.57 5.07 6.79
CA MET A 127 -7.47 4.40 6.08
C MET A 127 -6.27 5.32 5.87
N GLU A 128 -6.52 6.59 5.55
CA GLU A 128 -5.46 7.55 5.25
C GLU A 128 -4.55 7.79 6.46
N ALA A 129 -5.15 8.22 7.57
CA ALA A 129 -4.41 8.50 8.80
C ALA A 129 -3.68 7.27 9.32
N ASP A 130 -4.29 6.08 9.21
CA ASP A 130 -3.69 4.83 9.65
C ASP A 130 -2.47 4.42 8.80
N ILE A 131 -2.54 4.56 7.48
CA ILE A 131 -1.39 4.28 6.60
C ILE A 131 -0.26 5.29 6.86
N ILE A 132 -0.58 6.57 7.02
CA ILE A 132 0.43 7.60 7.32
C ILE A 132 1.12 7.29 8.65
N PHE A 133 0.34 6.93 9.67
CA PHE A 133 0.87 6.54 10.98
C PHE A 133 1.76 5.30 10.91
N GLU A 134 1.37 4.27 10.14
CA GLU A 134 2.20 3.11 9.87
C GLU A 134 3.54 3.51 9.22
N GLY A 135 3.50 4.37 8.19
CA GLY A 135 4.70 4.82 7.50
C GLY A 135 5.69 5.54 8.43
N PHE A 136 5.20 6.44 9.29
CA PHE A 136 6.04 7.13 10.28
C PHE A 136 6.58 6.20 11.37
N LYS A 137 5.86 5.13 11.73
CA LYS A 137 6.39 4.10 12.64
C LYS A 137 7.56 3.32 12.05
N GLN A 138 7.59 3.14 10.73
CA GLN A 138 8.67 2.44 10.03
C GLN A 138 9.91 3.31 9.80
N SER A 139 9.80 4.62 10.04
CA SER A 139 10.90 5.59 10.00
C SER A 139 11.72 5.55 11.31
N LEU A 140 12.45 4.46 11.53
CA LEU A 140 13.43 4.31 12.61
C LEU A 140 14.86 4.52 12.09
#